data_AF-G2XMT8-F1
#
_entry.id   AF-G2XMT8-F1
#
_cell.length_a   1.000
_cell.length_b   1.000
_cell.length_c   1.000
_cell.angle_alpha   90.00
_cell.angle_beta   90.00
_cell.angle_gamma   90.00
#
_symmetry.space_group_name_H-M   'P 1'
#
loop_
_entity.id
_entity.type
_entity.pdbx_description
1 polymer ?
#
loop_
_entity_poly.entity_id
_entity_poly.type
_entity_poly.pdbx_seq_one_letter_code
_entity_poly.pdbx_strand_id
1 'polypeptide(L)'
;MAPAAAAACAASVRADPPGILDYGAIHACLLGGDRRASLPALALLLLLHFRVLAAAAGTHFSPAVSRLAARLRLSPSMAAVTLLALGNGAPDAFASAAALGGAGGMRRAGLAAILSAGAFVSAFVVGAVALIAAPFAVPPASFARDVFFYLLAASGLFYIYLSAEIYLWQAIGLVLFYVFFVGLVVYMDLDAEGKAVSTTELEVVNGIGRVVMDLPVTMEDRKQQHPTLCTMFSKVMLQ
;
A
#
# COMPACT_ATOMS: atom_id res chain seq x y z
N MET A 1 -13.81 25.30 -34.35
CA MET A 1 -13.51 24.50 -33.14
C MET A 1 -12.09 23.91 -33.15
N ALA A 2 -11.51 23.55 -34.32
CA ALA A 2 -10.13 23.05 -34.45
C ALA A 2 -8.95 23.91 -33.93
N PRO A 3 -8.96 25.27 -33.96
CA PRO A 3 -7.76 26.04 -33.59
C PRO A 3 -7.45 26.04 -32.08
N ALA A 4 -8.46 25.83 -31.23
CA ALA A 4 -8.29 25.81 -29.78
C ALA A 4 -7.65 24.50 -29.29
N ALA A 5 -8.01 23.36 -29.88
CA ALA A 5 -7.44 22.05 -29.53
C ALA A 5 -5.96 21.93 -29.94
N ALA A 6 -5.60 22.45 -31.13
CA ALA A 6 -4.21 22.47 -31.59
C ALA A 6 -3.32 23.37 -30.72
N ALA A 7 -3.83 24.52 -30.26
CA ALA A 7 -3.12 25.41 -29.34
C ALA A 7 -2.95 24.78 -27.94
N ALA A 8 -3.99 24.09 -27.42
CA ALA A 8 -3.92 23.37 -26.16
C ALA A 8 -2.92 22.21 -26.20
N CYS A 9 -2.87 21.47 -27.31
CA CYS A 9 -1.89 20.42 -27.55
C CYS A 9 -0.44 20.96 -27.55
N ALA A 10 -0.19 22.02 -28.31
CA ALA A 10 1.14 22.64 -28.38
C ALA A 10 1.58 23.29 -27.05
N ALA A 11 0.63 23.68 -26.20
CA ALA A 11 0.90 24.17 -24.84
C ALA A 11 1.23 23.02 -23.88
N SER A 12 0.50 21.90 -23.92
CA SER A 12 0.76 20.70 -23.08
C SER A 12 2.15 20.13 -23.33
N VAL A 13 2.53 19.94 -24.60
CA VAL A 13 3.82 19.37 -25.01
C VAL A 13 5.01 20.27 -24.62
N ARG A 14 4.78 21.58 -24.41
CA ARG A 14 5.81 22.52 -23.94
C ARG A 14 5.91 22.63 -22.43
N ALA A 15 4.87 22.26 -21.70
CA ALA A 15 4.76 22.49 -20.26
C ALA A 15 5.37 21.36 -19.42
N ASP A 16 5.30 20.12 -19.90
CA ASP A 16 5.78 18.96 -19.14
C ASP A 16 7.17 18.49 -19.60
N PRO A 17 8.08 18.15 -18.67
CA PRO A 17 9.31 17.44 -19.01
C PRO A 17 8.96 16.07 -19.62
N PRO A 18 9.85 15.46 -20.43
CA PRO A 18 9.55 14.21 -21.12
C PRO A 18 9.35 13.06 -20.13
N GLY A 19 8.09 12.82 -19.76
CA GLY A 19 7.65 11.57 -19.15
C GLY A 19 7.47 10.48 -20.21
N ILE A 20 7.51 9.22 -19.80
CA ILE A 20 7.28 8.07 -20.71
C ILE A 20 5.89 8.13 -21.37
N LEU A 21 4.92 8.74 -20.68
CA LEU A 21 3.56 8.97 -21.18
C LEU A 21 3.06 10.33 -20.69
N ASP A 22 2.77 11.24 -21.61
CA ASP A 22 2.19 12.54 -21.29
C ASP A 22 0.65 12.46 -21.36
N TYR A 23 0.01 12.35 -20.19
CA TYR A 23 -1.44 12.30 -20.07
C TYR A 23 -2.12 13.62 -20.50
N GLY A 24 -1.41 14.75 -20.38
CA GLY A 24 -1.86 16.06 -20.85
C GLY A 24 -1.92 16.09 -22.37
N ALA A 25 -0.89 15.57 -23.05
CA ALA A 25 -0.88 15.41 -24.50
C ALA A 25 -1.96 14.43 -24.98
N ILE A 26 -2.20 13.33 -24.26
CA ILE A 26 -3.30 12.41 -24.59
C ILE A 26 -4.66 13.11 -24.49
N HIS A 27 -4.90 13.90 -23.44
CA HIS A 27 -6.16 14.65 -23.29
C HIS A 27 -6.32 15.76 -24.33
N ALA A 28 -5.30 16.58 -24.53
CA ALA A 28 -5.36 17.78 -25.36
C ALA A 28 -5.16 17.49 -26.86
N CYS A 29 -4.25 16.60 -27.21
CA CYS A 29 -3.89 16.29 -28.61
C CYS A 29 -4.72 15.13 -29.18
N LEU A 30 -4.87 14.03 -28.43
CA LEU A 30 -5.49 12.81 -28.96
C LEU A 30 -7.01 12.81 -28.80
N LEU A 31 -7.51 13.32 -27.67
CA LEU A 31 -8.96 13.36 -27.36
C LEU A 31 -9.59 14.75 -27.54
N GLY A 32 -8.85 15.71 -28.12
CA GLY A 32 -9.37 17.02 -28.50
C GLY A 32 -9.87 17.89 -27.33
N GLY A 33 -9.51 17.57 -26.09
CA GLY A 33 -9.98 18.27 -24.89
C GLY A 33 -11.38 17.89 -24.41
N ASP A 34 -12.01 16.86 -24.98
CA ASP A 34 -13.36 16.45 -24.59
C ASP A 34 -13.34 15.68 -23.26
N ARG A 35 -13.84 16.31 -22.19
CA ARG A 35 -13.92 15.72 -20.83
C ARG A 35 -14.73 14.42 -20.78
N ARG A 36 -15.77 14.30 -21.61
CA ARG A 36 -16.66 13.13 -21.64
C ARG A 36 -16.00 11.88 -22.21
N ALA A 37 -15.04 12.02 -23.11
CA ALA A 37 -14.27 10.91 -23.66
C ALA A 37 -12.98 10.64 -22.86
N SER A 38 -12.36 11.70 -22.34
CA SER A 38 -11.08 11.59 -21.63
C SER A 38 -11.18 11.00 -20.24
N LEU A 39 -12.23 11.33 -19.47
CA LEU A 39 -12.44 10.72 -18.16
C LEU A 39 -12.59 9.19 -18.22
N PRO A 40 -13.47 8.60 -19.06
CA PRO A 40 -13.56 7.15 -19.15
C PRO A 40 -12.31 6.51 -19.75
N ALA A 41 -11.64 7.16 -20.71
CA ALA A 41 -10.39 6.65 -21.28
C ALA A 41 -9.26 6.59 -20.24
N LEU A 42 -9.09 7.65 -19.44
CA LEU A 42 -8.11 7.69 -18.34
C LEU A 42 -8.49 6.71 -17.22
N ALA A 43 -9.77 6.56 -16.90
CA ALA A 43 -10.24 5.57 -15.94
C ALA A 43 -9.96 4.13 -16.42
N LEU A 44 -10.22 3.84 -17.70
CA LEU A 44 -9.90 2.54 -18.30
C LEU A 44 -8.39 2.28 -18.30
N LEU A 45 -7.59 3.29 -18.60
CA LEU A 45 -6.13 3.20 -18.56
C LEU A 45 -5.65 2.93 -17.13
N LEU A 46 -6.20 3.62 -16.13
CA LEU A 46 -5.89 3.40 -14.72
C LEU A 46 -6.25 1.97 -14.29
N LEU A 47 -7.44 1.49 -14.67
CA LEU A 47 -7.85 0.11 -14.43
C LEU A 47 -6.87 -0.88 -15.05
N LEU A 48 -6.47 -0.66 -16.30
CA LEU A 48 -5.48 -1.50 -16.99
C LEU A 48 -4.14 -1.53 -16.24
N HIS A 49 -3.65 -0.38 -15.75
CA HIS A 49 -2.43 -0.33 -14.96
C HIS A 49 -2.57 -1.14 -13.66
N PHE A 50 -3.68 -1.00 -12.94
CA PHE A 50 -3.96 -1.81 -11.76
C PHE A 50 -4.01 -3.31 -12.08
N ARG A 51 -4.60 -3.73 -13.22
CA ARG A 51 -4.59 -5.13 -13.66
C ARG A 51 -3.18 -5.66 -13.85
N VAL A 52 -2.36 -4.91 -14.59
CA VAL A 52 -0.98 -5.30 -14.91
C VAL A 52 -0.14 -5.37 -13.64
N LEU A 53 -0.26 -4.38 -12.75
CA LEU A 53 0.41 -4.38 -11.45
C LEU A 53 -0.02 -5.57 -10.59
N ALA A 54 -1.32 -5.86 -10.50
CA ALA A 54 -1.83 -7.01 -9.73
C ALA A 54 -1.32 -8.34 -10.29
N ALA A 55 -1.35 -8.50 -11.61
CA ALA A 55 -0.83 -9.70 -12.27
C ALA A 55 0.68 -9.87 -12.04
N ALA A 56 1.46 -8.80 -12.19
CA ALA A 56 2.90 -8.79 -11.94
C ALA A 56 3.22 -9.08 -10.46
N ALA A 57 2.45 -8.50 -9.54
CA ALA A 57 2.60 -8.73 -8.10
C ALA A 57 2.42 -10.21 -7.74
N GLY A 58 1.39 -10.86 -8.31
CA GLY A 58 1.13 -12.28 -8.08
C GLY A 58 2.16 -13.21 -8.73
N THR A 59 2.55 -12.94 -9.98
CA THR A 59 3.36 -13.87 -10.78
C THR A 59 4.87 -13.70 -10.62
N HIS A 60 5.33 -12.49 -10.30
CA HIS A 60 6.77 -12.18 -10.23
C HIS A 60 7.19 -11.75 -8.83
N PHE A 61 6.48 -10.80 -8.22
CA PHE A 61 6.90 -10.21 -6.95
C PHE A 61 6.75 -11.16 -5.76
N SER A 62 5.58 -11.79 -5.58
CA SER A 62 5.34 -12.71 -4.46
C SER A 62 6.31 -13.93 -4.45
N PRO A 63 6.55 -14.62 -5.60
CA PRO A 63 7.57 -15.66 -5.67
C PRO A 63 8.99 -15.15 -5.41
N ALA A 64 9.34 -13.95 -5.88
CA ALA A 64 10.66 -13.35 -5.64
C ALA A 64 10.88 -13.05 -4.15
N VAL A 65 9.91 -12.44 -3.48
CA VAL A 65 9.94 -12.19 -2.03
C VAL A 65 10.06 -13.51 -1.26
N SER A 66 9.30 -14.54 -1.64
CA SER A 66 9.35 -15.85 -1.00
C SER A 66 10.73 -16.51 -1.13
N ARG A 67 11.33 -16.47 -2.33
CA ARG A 67 12.68 -16.99 -2.57
C ARG A 67 13.74 -16.21 -1.80
N LEU A 68 13.63 -14.89 -1.76
CA LEU A 68 14.56 -14.04 -1.04
C LEU A 68 14.45 -14.26 0.48
N ALA A 69 13.24 -14.38 1.01
CA ALA A 69 12.99 -14.74 2.41
C ALA A 69 13.64 -16.08 2.78
N ALA A 70 13.50 -17.10 1.92
CA ALA A 70 14.13 -18.40 2.13
C ALA A 70 15.67 -18.33 2.11
N ARG A 71 16.25 -17.52 1.22
CA ARG A 71 17.71 -17.30 1.15
C ARG A 71 18.25 -16.56 2.36
N LEU A 72 17.49 -15.59 2.88
CA LEU A 72 17.83 -14.81 4.07
C LEU A 72 17.42 -15.49 5.38
N ARG A 73 16.83 -16.70 5.33
CA ARG A 73 16.29 -17.44 6.47
C ARG A 73 15.32 -16.61 7.33
N LEU A 74 14.54 -15.75 6.70
CA LEU A 74 13.53 -14.93 7.37
C LEU A 74 12.26 -15.75 7.62
N SER A 75 11.63 -15.54 8.77
CA SER A 75 10.28 -16.04 9.01
C SER A 75 9.28 -15.34 8.07
N PRO A 76 8.12 -15.96 7.76
CA PRO A 76 7.09 -15.34 6.92
C PRO A 76 6.65 -13.96 7.41
N SER A 77 6.53 -13.80 8.75
CA SER A 77 6.18 -12.52 9.37
C SER A 77 7.27 -11.46 9.14
N MET A 78 8.55 -11.82 9.32
CA MET A 78 9.67 -10.91 9.08
C MET A 78 9.80 -10.53 7.60
N ALA A 79 9.56 -11.47 6.68
CA ALA A 79 9.53 -11.21 5.25
C ALA A 79 8.40 -10.24 4.86
N ALA A 80 7.24 -10.34 5.51
CA ALA A 80 6.12 -9.42 5.29
C ALA A 80 6.42 -8.00 5.78
N VAL A 81 6.93 -7.85 7.01
CA VAL A 81 7.21 -6.50 7.56
C VAL A 81 8.43 -5.82 6.95
N THR A 82 9.31 -6.56 6.25
CA THR A 82 10.52 -6.01 5.61
C THR A 82 10.45 -6.02 4.09
N LEU A 83 10.51 -7.20 3.45
CA LEU A 83 10.67 -7.34 2.00
C LEU A 83 9.42 -6.92 1.24
N LEU A 84 8.24 -7.32 1.74
CA LEU A 84 6.96 -6.92 1.15
C LEU A 84 6.71 -5.42 1.37
N ALA A 85 6.98 -4.91 2.57
CA ALA A 85 6.90 -3.48 2.86
C ALA A 85 7.86 -2.64 1.99
N LEU A 86 9.11 -3.09 1.84
CA LEU A 86 10.12 -2.43 1.01
C LEU A 86 9.75 -2.45 -0.47
N GLY A 87 9.26 -3.58 -0.99
CA GLY A 87 8.88 -3.69 -2.39
C GLY A 87 7.72 -2.79 -2.78
N ASN A 88 6.79 -2.52 -1.86
CA ASN A 88 5.73 -1.54 -2.06
C ASN A 88 6.24 -0.10 -1.87
N GLY A 89 7.06 0.18 -0.85
CA GLY A 89 7.47 1.55 -0.52
C GLY A 89 8.61 2.13 -1.36
N ALA A 90 9.49 1.29 -1.93
CA ALA A 90 10.61 1.72 -2.75
C ALA A 90 10.21 2.53 -4.00
N PRO A 91 9.28 2.07 -4.87
CA PRO A 91 8.88 2.84 -6.05
C PRO A 91 8.27 4.20 -5.68
N ASP A 92 7.48 4.27 -4.60
CA ASP A 92 6.88 5.52 -4.12
C ASP A 92 7.96 6.49 -3.62
N ALA A 93 8.96 5.99 -2.89
CA ALA A 93 10.09 6.78 -2.42
C ALA A 93 10.92 7.34 -3.59
N PHE A 94 11.20 6.52 -4.62
CA PHE A 94 11.93 6.97 -5.80
C PHE A 94 11.13 7.97 -6.64
N ALA A 95 9.83 7.74 -6.84
CA ALA A 95 8.95 8.69 -7.53
C ALA A 95 8.91 10.03 -6.79
N SER A 96 8.86 10.00 -5.46
CA SER A 96 8.88 11.19 -4.61
C SER A 96 10.23 11.92 -4.69
N ALA A 97 11.35 11.20 -4.63
CA ALA A 97 12.68 11.78 -4.78
C ALA A 97 12.88 12.42 -6.16
N ALA A 98 12.40 11.77 -7.22
CA ALA A 98 12.41 12.32 -8.57
C ALA A 98 11.56 13.60 -8.69
N ALA A 99 10.38 13.62 -8.07
CA ALA A 99 9.51 14.80 -8.02
C ALA A 99 10.13 15.98 -7.23
N LEU A 100 11.03 15.70 -6.28
CA LEU A 100 11.76 16.69 -5.50
C LEU A 100 13.03 17.22 -6.20
N GLY A 101 13.65 16.42 -7.08
CA GLY A 101 14.96 16.71 -7.68
C GLY A 101 14.94 17.49 -9.01
N GLY A 102 13.78 17.68 -9.64
CA GLY A 102 13.67 18.41 -10.91
C GLY A 102 13.79 19.93 -10.75
N ALA A 103 14.50 20.60 -11.66
CA ALA A 103 14.51 22.06 -11.77
C ALA A 103 13.09 22.56 -12.15
N GLY A 104 12.33 23.03 -11.15
CA GLY A 104 10.89 23.33 -11.26
C GLY A 104 9.99 22.42 -10.43
N GLY A 105 10.56 21.54 -9.58
CA GLY A 105 9.86 20.50 -8.83
C GLY A 105 8.63 20.99 -8.08
N MET A 106 7.47 20.47 -8.47
CA MET A 106 6.22 20.68 -7.77
C MET A 106 6.17 19.75 -6.54
N ARG A 107 7.02 20.05 -5.56
CA ARG A 107 7.21 19.31 -4.29
C ARG A 107 5.89 19.00 -3.58
N ARG A 108 4.91 19.89 -3.72
CA ARG A 108 3.53 19.71 -3.23
C ARG A 108 2.74 18.65 -3.99
N ALA A 109 2.90 18.54 -5.32
CA ALA A 109 2.23 17.51 -6.11
C ALA A 109 2.74 16.11 -5.74
N GLY A 110 4.04 15.95 -5.50
CA GLY A 110 4.61 14.69 -4.99
C GLY A 110 4.03 14.31 -3.62
N LEU A 111 4.00 15.24 -2.66
CA LEU A 111 3.42 15.00 -1.34
C LEU A 111 1.91 14.68 -1.40
N ALA A 112 1.16 15.40 -2.23
CA ALA A 112 -0.26 15.13 -2.45
C ALA A 112 -0.51 13.76 -3.09
N ALA A 113 0.35 13.35 -4.03
CA ALA A 113 0.26 12.03 -4.67
C ALA A 113 0.43 10.91 -3.63
N ILE A 114 1.47 10.97 -2.78
CA ILE A 114 1.69 9.97 -1.72
C ILE A 114 0.52 9.94 -0.73
N LEU A 115 0.06 11.11 -0.27
CA LEU A 115 -1.06 11.21 0.66
C LEU A 115 -2.33 10.58 0.07
N SER A 116 -2.65 10.92 -1.18
CA SER A 116 -3.83 10.39 -1.87
C SER A 116 -3.74 8.89 -2.17
N ALA A 117 -2.55 8.39 -2.52
CA ALA A 117 -2.30 6.98 -2.76
C ALA A 117 -2.45 6.16 -1.46
N GLY A 118 -1.84 6.62 -0.36
CA GLY A 118 -1.98 5.99 0.95
C GLY A 118 -3.43 5.99 1.43
N ALA A 119 -4.14 7.12 1.30
CA ALA A 119 -5.56 7.23 1.63
C ALA A 119 -6.44 6.29 0.78
N PHE A 120 -6.17 6.18 -0.53
CA PHE A 120 -6.88 5.27 -1.41
C PHE A 120 -6.66 3.80 -1.03
N VAL A 121 -5.41 3.38 -0.82
CA VAL A 121 -5.10 1.99 -0.45
C VAL A 121 -5.71 1.64 0.91
N SER A 122 -5.54 2.50 1.92
CA SER A 122 -6.06 2.27 3.27
C SER A 122 -7.59 2.28 3.34
N ALA A 123 -8.28 3.15 2.60
CA ALA A 123 -9.74 3.20 2.64
C ALA A 123 -10.40 2.19 1.71
N PHE A 124 -9.97 2.15 0.44
CA PHE A 124 -10.64 1.35 -0.59
C PHE A 124 -10.13 -0.08 -0.63
N VAL A 125 -8.81 -0.30 -0.68
CA VAL A 125 -8.24 -1.65 -0.84
C VAL A 125 -8.42 -2.46 0.44
N VAL A 126 -8.01 -1.91 1.59
CA VAL A 126 -8.18 -2.60 2.89
C VAL A 126 -9.67 -2.78 3.21
N GLY A 127 -10.50 -1.77 2.94
CA GLY A 127 -11.95 -1.85 3.12
C GLY A 127 -12.60 -2.95 2.26
N ALA A 128 -12.24 -3.06 0.98
CA ALA A 128 -12.74 -4.11 0.10
C ALA A 128 -12.27 -5.50 0.54
N VAL A 129 -11.00 -5.65 0.93
CA VAL A 129 -10.47 -6.92 1.46
C VAL A 129 -11.22 -7.33 2.72
N ALA A 130 -11.49 -6.39 3.64
CA ALA A 130 -12.26 -6.67 4.85
C ALA A 130 -13.69 -7.17 4.54
N LEU A 131 -14.36 -6.60 3.53
CA LEU A 131 -15.70 -7.04 3.14
C LEU A 131 -15.70 -8.42 2.47
N ILE A 132 -14.69 -8.70 1.63
CA ILE A 132 -14.60 -9.95 0.85
C ILE A 132 -14.11 -11.12 1.72
N ALA A 133 -13.23 -10.88 2.69
CA ALA A 133 -12.56 -11.91 3.47
C ALA A 133 -13.30 -12.34 4.76
N ALA A 134 -14.56 -11.98 4.94
CA ALA A 134 -15.30 -12.30 6.16
C ALA A 134 -15.52 -13.84 6.34
N PRO A 135 -15.35 -14.41 7.55
CA PRO A 135 -14.99 -13.76 8.83
C PRO A 135 -13.50 -13.92 9.16
N PHE A 136 -12.79 -12.81 9.30
CA PHE A 136 -11.43 -12.76 9.86
C PHE A 136 -11.53 -12.15 11.27
N ALA A 137 -11.19 -12.93 12.30
CA ALA A 137 -11.17 -12.43 13.67
C ALA A 137 -9.91 -11.57 13.86
N VAL A 138 -10.07 -10.25 13.92
CA VAL A 138 -8.97 -9.33 14.23
C VAL A 138 -9.09 -8.88 15.68
N PRO A 139 -8.00 -8.91 16.47
CA PRO A 139 -7.99 -8.32 17.80
C PRO A 139 -8.33 -6.82 17.72
N PRO A 140 -9.47 -6.38 18.28
CA PRO A 140 -9.98 -5.02 18.08
C PRO A 140 -9.04 -3.96 18.68
N ALA A 141 -8.29 -4.31 19.74
CA ALA A 141 -7.33 -3.42 20.38
C ALA A 141 -6.15 -3.08 19.47
N SER A 142 -5.50 -4.09 18.87
CA SER A 142 -4.37 -3.88 17.95
C SER A 142 -4.82 -3.15 16.68
N PHE A 143 -6.01 -3.48 16.16
CA PHE A 143 -6.58 -2.80 15.00
C PHE A 143 -6.87 -1.32 15.27
N ALA A 144 -7.57 -1.01 16.38
CA ALA A 144 -7.90 0.37 16.73
C ALA A 144 -6.64 1.23 16.96
N ARG A 145 -5.62 0.66 17.60
CA ARG A 145 -4.29 1.27 17.78
C ARG A 145 -3.64 1.62 16.44
N ASP A 146 -3.57 0.66 15.54
CA ASP A 146 -2.90 0.84 14.24
C ASP A 146 -3.61 1.88 13.39
N VAL A 147 -4.95 1.86 13.37
CA VAL A 147 -5.77 2.86 12.69
C VAL A 147 -5.58 4.25 13.32
N PHE A 148 -5.52 4.34 14.65
CA PHE A 148 -5.30 5.61 15.34
C PHE A 148 -3.94 6.24 14.98
N PHE A 149 -2.85 5.47 15.09
CA PHE A 149 -1.51 5.98 14.75
C PHE A 149 -1.38 6.28 13.26
N TYR A 150 -2.04 5.52 12.39
CA TYR A 150 -2.12 5.82 10.97
C TYR A 150 -2.82 7.16 10.69
N LEU A 151 -3.99 7.41 11.30
CA LEU A 151 -4.70 8.68 11.15
C LEU A 151 -3.91 9.86 11.73
N LEU A 152 -3.18 9.64 12.82
CA LEU A 152 -2.28 10.64 13.41
C LEU A 152 -1.11 10.97 12.46
N ALA A 153 -0.49 9.97 11.85
CA ALA A 153 0.54 10.18 10.83
C ALA A 153 -0.01 10.91 9.60
N ALA A 154 -1.17 10.47 9.09
CA ALA A 154 -1.81 11.06 7.92
C ALA A 154 -2.22 12.51 8.15
N SER A 155 -2.75 12.84 9.34
CA SER A 155 -3.08 14.22 9.71
C SER A 155 -1.83 15.09 9.88
N GLY A 156 -0.74 14.57 10.47
CA GLY A 156 0.54 15.27 10.53
C GLY A 156 1.12 15.55 9.13
N LEU A 157 1.05 14.58 8.23
CA LEU A 157 1.46 14.74 6.83
C LEU A 157 0.59 15.77 6.10
N PHE A 158 -0.72 15.74 6.34
CA PHE A 158 -1.67 16.72 5.80
C PHE A 158 -1.39 18.14 6.33
N TYR A 159 -1.03 18.28 7.60
CA TYR A 159 -0.62 19.56 8.18
C TYR A 159 0.65 20.12 7.51
N ILE A 160 1.65 19.27 7.24
CA ILE A 160 2.86 19.66 6.51
C ILE A 160 2.52 20.08 5.07
N TYR A 161 1.58 19.37 4.43
CA TYR A 161 1.09 19.73 3.10
C TYR A 161 0.44 21.13 3.09
N LEU A 162 -0.35 21.48 4.12
CA LEU A 162 -0.96 22.80 4.27
C LEU A 162 0.04 23.90 4.62
N SER A 163 1.13 23.58 5.33
CA SER A 163 2.13 24.54 5.83
C SER A 163 2.94 25.26 4.74
N ALA A 164 2.75 24.92 3.47
CA ALA A 164 3.37 25.53 2.28
C ALA A 164 4.88 25.35 2.11
N GLU A 165 5.61 25.39 3.22
CA GLU A 165 7.03 25.13 3.33
C GLU A 165 7.25 23.83 4.10
N ILE A 166 8.19 23.02 3.63
CA ILE A 166 8.59 21.78 4.29
C ILE A 166 9.85 22.08 5.08
N TYR A 167 9.75 22.11 6.40
CA TYR A 167 10.89 22.33 7.27
C TYR A 167 11.57 21.00 7.63
N LEU A 168 12.89 21.03 7.81
CA LEU A 168 13.67 19.83 8.16
C LEU A 168 13.18 19.19 9.48
N TRP A 169 12.80 20.01 10.47
CA TRP A 169 12.31 19.51 11.75
C TRP A 169 10.98 18.73 11.61
N GLN A 170 10.12 19.09 10.65
CA GLN A 170 8.87 18.38 10.38
C GLN A 170 9.16 17.00 9.78
N ALA A 171 10.13 16.93 8.86
CA ALA A 171 10.58 15.67 8.27
C ALA A 171 11.21 14.75 9.33
N ILE A 172 12.10 15.28 10.17
CA ILE A 172 12.68 14.53 11.30
C ILE A 172 11.59 14.07 12.26
N GLY A 173 10.60 14.91 12.56
CA GLY A 173 9.46 14.57 13.41
C GLY A 173 8.64 13.40 12.88
N LEU A 174 8.36 13.35 11.57
CA LEU A 174 7.68 12.22 10.93
C LEU A 174 8.51 10.92 11.00
N VAL A 175 9.82 11.00 10.82
CA VAL A 175 10.71 9.82 10.93
C VAL A 175 10.74 9.30 12.36
N LEU A 176 10.88 10.20 13.36
CA LEU A 176 10.85 9.82 14.76
C LEU A 176 9.49 9.22 15.17
N PHE A 177 8.39 9.78 14.67
CA PHE A 177 7.05 9.22 14.86
C PHE A 177 6.94 7.80 14.31
N TYR A 178 7.48 7.55 13.10
CA TYR A 178 7.49 6.21 12.52
C TYR A 178 8.31 5.22 13.35
N VAL A 179 9.52 5.60 13.78
CA VAL A 179 10.37 4.76 14.64
C VAL A 179 9.68 4.46 15.97
N PHE A 180 9.04 5.47 16.58
CA PHE A 180 8.25 5.31 17.80
C PHE A 180 7.09 4.33 17.60
N PHE A 181 6.31 4.47 16.51
CA PHE A 181 5.22 3.56 16.19
C PHE A 181 5.70 2.12 16.03
N VAL A 182 6.76 1.89 15.24
CA VAL A 182 7.33 0.54 15.06
C VAL A 182 7.82 -0.02 16.39
N GLY A 183 8.50 0.77 17.21
CA GLY A 183 8.94 0.36 18.54
C GLY A 183 7.78 -0.03 19.45
N LEU A 184 6.67 0.72 19.43
CA LEU A 184 5.47 0.43 20.20
C LEU A 184 4.80 -0.87 19.74
N VAL A 185 4.69 -1.10 18.43
CA VAL A 185 4.14 -2.34 17.87
C VAL A 185 4.99 -3.53 18.30
N VAL A 186 6.31 -3.47 18.12
CA VAL A 186 7.24 -4.54 18.53
C VAL A 186 7.17 -4.80 20.03
N TYR A 187 7.11 -3.74 20.85
CA TYR A 187 6.98 -3.88 22.30
C TYR A 187 5.68 -4.63 22.68
N MET A 188 4.57 -4.32 22.03
CA MET A 188 3.30 -4.99 22.28
C MET A 188 3.27 -6.43 21.77
N ASP A 189 3.91 -6.72 20.64
CA ASP A 189 4.00 -8.07 20.12
C ASP A 189 4.84 -8.95 21.05
N LEU A 190 5.94 -8.42 21.60
CA LEU A 190 6.76 -9.12 22.61
C LEU A 190 6.01 -9.35 23.93
N ASP A 191 5.22 -8.39 24.41
CA ASP A 191 4.38 -8.56 25.62
C ASP A 191 3.28 -9.62 25.40
N ALA A 192 2.70 -9.67 24.20
CA ALA A 192 1.71 -10.66 23.83
C ALA A 192 2.30 -12.09 23.79
N GLU A 193 3.50 -12.25 23.22
CA GLU A 193 4.21 -13.54 23.23
C GLU A 193 4.59 -13.96 24.66
N GLY A 194 5.05 -13.02 25.49
CA GLY A 194 5.36 -13.29 26.90
C GLY A 194 4.15 -13.75 27.72
N LYS A 195 2.98 -13.14 27.50
CA LYS A 195 1.73 -13.59 28.13
C LYS A 195 1.29 -14.96 27.63
N ALA A 196 1.36 -15.20 26.32
CA ALA A 196 0.93 -16.46 25.71
C ALA A 196 1.74 -17.66 26.24
N VAL A 197 3.07 -17.51 26.32
CA VAL A 197 3.98 -18.52 26.87
C VAL A 197 3.72 -18.76 28.36
N SER A 198 3.48 -17.70 29.14
CA SER A 198 3.18 -17.84 30.58
C SER A 198 1.85 -18.54 30.85
N THR A 199 0.79 -18.25 30.08
CA THR A 199 -0.49 -18.98 30.19
C THR A 199 -0.36 -20.46 29.82
N THR A 200 0.46 -20.79 28.82
CA THR A 200 0.69 -22.20 28.45
C THR A 200 1.49 -22.94 29.53
N GLU A 201 2.50 -22.32 30.14
CA GLU A 201 3.21 -22.93 31.27
C GLU A 201 2.31 -23.13 32.50
N LEU A 202 1.41 -22.18 32.80
CA LEU A 202 0.43 -22.30 33.88
C LEU A 202 -0.58 -23.43 33.64
N GLU A 203 -1.05 -23.66 32.41
CA GLU A 203 -1.91 -24.81 32.07
C GLU A 203 -1.16 -26.15 32.17
N VAL A 204 0.11 -26.19 31.75
CA VAL A 204 0.95 -27.40 31.86
C VAL A 204 1.22 -27.77 33.33
N VAL A 205 1.44 -26.77 34.19
CA VAL A 205 1.64 -26.99 35.64
C VAL A 205 0.34 -27.41 36.35
N ASN A 206 -0.83 -26.96 35.89
CA ASN A 206 -2.11 -27.28 36.52
C ASN A 206 -2.69 -28.66 36.12
N GLY A 207 -1.94 -29.50 35.40
CA GLY A 207 -2.23 -30.93 35.27
C GLY A 207 -3.50 -31.29 34.50
N ILE A 208 -4.00 -30.43 33.60
CA ILE A 208 -5.06 -30.80 32.66
C ILE A 208 -4.39 -31.47 31.46
N GLY A 209 -4.31 -32.80 31.51
CA GLY A 209 -3.80 -33.64 30.43
C GLY A 209 -4.64 -33.51 29.16
N ARG A 210 -4.27 -32.55 28.31
CA ARG A 210 -4.33 -32.64 26.84
C ARG A 210 -3.23 -31.73 26.30
N VAL A 211 -2.12 -32.32 25.92
CA VAL A 211 -1.19 -31.71 24.96
C VAL A 211 -1.93 -31.67 23.62
N VAL A 212 -2.81 -30.68 23.45
CA VAL A 212 -3.13 -30.19 22.11
C VAL A 212 -1.95 -29.30 21.76
N MET A 213 -1.07 -29.82 20.92
CA MET A 213 -0.15 -29.01 20.15
C MET A 213 -0.97 -28.05 19.28
N ASP A 214 -1.42 -26.92 19.83
CA ASP A 214 -1.75 -25.75 19.03
C ASP A 214 -0.45 -24.95 18.84
N LEU A 215 0.45 -25.56 18.09
CA LEU A 215 1.33 -24.80 17.22
C LEU A 215 0.39 -24.07 16.22
N PRO A 216 0.36 -22.73 16.13
CA PRO A 216 -0.37 -22.08 15.04
C PRO A 216 0.49 -22.18 13.78
N VAL A 217 0.74 -23.41 13.34
CA VAL A 217 1.21 -23.75 12.00
C VAL A 217 0.30 -24.86 11.49
N THR A 218 -1.01 -24.61 11.49
CA THR A 218 -1.90 -25.18 10.48
C THR A 218 -1.86 -24.27 9.24
N MET A 219 -0.66 -24.12 8.69
CA MET A 219 -0.44 -23.73 7.29
C MET A 219 -0.48 -25.00 6.42
N GLU A 220 -1.39 -25.93 6.69
CA GLU A 220 -1.53 -27.14 5.88
C GLU A 220 -2.98 -27.62 5.73
N ASP A 221 -3.94 -26.69 5.63
CA ASP A 221 -5.28 -27.00 5.08
C ASP A 221 -5.86 -25.89 4.17
N ARG A 222 -5.22 -24.70 4.05
CA ARG A 222 -5.70 -23.65 3.12
C ARG A 222 -5.22 -23.81 1.67
N LYS A 223 -4.88 -25.03 1.24
CA LYS A 223 -4.57 -25.32 -0.18
C LYS A 223 -5.80 -25.76 -0.98
N GLN A 224 -6.94 -26.02 -0.34
CA GLN A 224 -8.19 -26.39 -1.03
C GLN A 224 -9.23 -25.25 -1.15
N GLN A 225 -9.09 -24.14 -0.41
CA GLN A 225 -10.06 -23.03 -0.49
C GLN A 225 -9.60 -21.88 -1.42
N HIS A 226 -8.43 -22.00 -2.03
CA HIS A 226 -7.88 -21.02 -2.99
C HIS A 226 -8.22 -21.19 -4.49
N PRO A 227 -9.02 -22.16 -4.98
CA PRO A 227 -9.53 -22.12 -6.36
C PRO A 227 -10.79 -21.24 -6.51
N THR A 228 -11.46 -20.85 -5.41
CA THR A 228 -12.69 -20.04 -5.46
C THR A 228 -12.42 -18.53 -5.51
N LEU A 229 -11.28 -18.05 -5.00
CA LEU A 229 -10.95 -16.62 -4.97
C LEU A 229 -10.44 -16.12 -6.33
N CYS A 230 -9.61 -16.91 -7.03
CA CYS A 230 -9.25 -16.63 -8.43
C CYS A 230 -10.45 -16.70 -9.39
N THR A 231 -11.42 -17.58 -9.14
CA THR A 231 -12.64 -17.67 -9.97
C THR A 231 -13.66 -16.57 -9.65
N MET A 232 -13.73 -16.09 -8.40
CA MET A 232 -14.48 -14.90 -8.02
C MET A 232 -13.91 -13.62 -8.65
N PHE A 233 -12.59 -13.42 -8.59
CA PHE A 233 -11.94 -12.26 -9.24
C PHE A 233 -12.07 -12.31 -10.77
N SER A 234 -12.02 -13.51 -11.38
CA SER A 234 -12.27 -13.67 -12.81
C SER A 234 -13.73 -13.38 -13.21
N LYS A 235 -14.71 -13.61 -12.32
CA LYS A 235 -16.14 -13.34 -12.58
C LYS A 235 -16.52 -11.87 -12.38
N VAL A 236 -15.96 -11.20 -11.38
CA VAL A 236 -16.21 -9.76 -11.11
C VAL A 236 -15.53 -8.85 -12.15
N MET A 237 -14.53 -9.36 -12.89
CA MET A 237 -13.80 -8.61 -13.90
C MET A 237 -14.28 -8.81 -15.35
N LEU A 238 -15.27 -9.68 -15.57
CA LEU A 238 -15.84 -10.05 -16.88
C LEU A 238 -17.36 -9.80 -16.96
N GLN A 239 -17.94 -9.12 -15.97
CA GLN A 239 -19.21 -8.38 -16.08
C GLN A 239 -18.91 -6.89 -16.02
#